data_AF-A0A6G3MEX0-F1
#
_entry.id   AF-A0A6G3MEX0-F1
#
_cell.length_a   1.000
_cell.length_b   1.000
_cell.length_c   1.000
_cell.angle_alpha   90.00
_cell.angle_beta   90.00
_cell.angle_gamma   90.00
#
_symmetry.space_group_name_H-M   'P 1'
#
loop_
_entity.id
_entity.type
_entity.pdbx_description
1 polymer ?
#
loop_
_entity_poly.entity_id
_entity_poly.type
_entity_poly.pdbx_seq_one_letter_code
_entity_poly.pdbx_strand_id
1 'polypeptide(L)'
;MEKPDLVDENDLLIGFGSLRKDFTPNESIGEYILSNNKYSKRKKVLQILNKTEQRELLTLNMLTNFEKELSEIQQKALLREKQRNEDIELDLETETGWMNHFLSFEKQSPYISNAIDANVETVDRYDITDPRNPINIRK
;
A
#
# COMPACT_ATOMS: atom_id res chain seq x y z
N MET A 1 -15.20 12.36 -31.56
CA MET A 1 -14.20 11.65 -30.75
C MET A 1 -14.98 10.73 -29.83
N GLU A 2 -15.01 9.44 -30.12
CA GLU A 2 -15.67 8.43 -29.28
C GLU A 2 -14.87 8.25 -27.99
N LYS A 3 -15.56 8.26 -26.84
CA LYS A 3 -14.98 7.92 -25.55
C LYS A 3 -14.64 6.44 -25.56
N PRO A 4 -13.47 6.00 -25.04
CA PRO A 4 -13.23 4.57 -24.87
C PRO A 4 -14.22 4.04 -23.83
N ASP A 5 -15.02 3.05 -24.24
CA ASP A 5 -15.97 2.36 -23.36
C ASP A 5 -15.21 1.79 -22.15
N LEU A 6 -15.52 2.36 -20.99
CA LEU A 6 -15.10 1.82 -19.70
C LEU A 6 -15.88 0.52 -19.51
N VAL A 7 -15.15 -0.60 -19.45
CA VAL A 7 -15.71 -1.91 -19.14
C VAL A 7 -16.43 -1.82 -17.80
N ASP A 8 -17.74 -2.10 -17.79
CA ASP A 8 -18.59 -2.08 -16.61
C ASP A 8 -18.05 -3.06 -15.55
N GLU A 9 -17.82 -2.57 -14.33
CA GLU A 9 -17.36 -3.39 -13.20
C GLU A 9 -18.36 -4.51 -12.86
N ASN A 10 -19.64 -4.33 -13.22
CA ASN A 10 -20.68 -5.32 -13.00
C ASN A 10 -20.68 -6.45 -14.05
N ASP A 11 -20.27 -6.17 -15.30
CA ASP A 11 -20.07 -7.21 -16.33
C ASP A 11 -18.86 -8.08 -16.04
N LEU A 12 -17.85 -7.51 -15.35
CA LEU A 12 -16.82 -8.31 -14.72
C LEU A 12 -17.47 -9.28 -13.72
N LEU A 13 -18.32 -8.79 -12.81
CA LEU A 13 -18.89 -9.55 -11.69
C LEU A 13 -19.90 -10.65 -12.09
N ILE A 14 -20.62 -10.51 -13.21
CA ILE A 14 -21.63 -11.49 -13.66
C ILE A 14 -20.97 -12.78 -14.20
N GLY A 15 -19.70 -12.73 -14.63
CA GLY A 15 -18.90 -13.91 -14.96
C GLY A 15 -18.36 -14.69 -13.75
N PHE A 16 -18.69 -14.29 -12.51
CA PHE A 16 -18.18 -14.89 -11.27
C PHE A 16 -19.05 -16.04 -10.72
N GLY A 17 -20.13 -16.43 -11.40
CA GLY A 17 -21.04 -17.49 -10.97
C GLY A 17 -20.88 -18.79 -11.77
N SER A 18 -20.36 -19.83 -11.11
CA SER A 18 -20.34 -21.25 -11.53
C SER A 18 -19.21 -21.70 -12.46
N LEU A 19 -17.96 -21.69 -11.97
CA LEU A 19 -17.11 -22.85 -12.27
C LEU A 19 -17.54 -23.95 -11.29
N ARG A 20 -18.33 -24.89 -11.82
CA ARG A 20 -18.79 -26.10 -11.13
C ARG A 20 -17.68 -26.69 -10.26
N LYS A 21 -17.98 -26.92 -8.97
CA LYS A 21 -17.10 -27.57 -7.98
C LYS A 21 -16.79 -29.03 -8.35
N ASP A 22 -17.45 -29.51 -9.40
CA ASP A 22 -17.56 -30.89 -9.86
C ASP A 22 -16.58 -31.26 -11.00
N PHE A 23 -15.48 -30.52 -11.21
CA PHE A 23 -14.53 -30.85 -12.27
C PHE A 23 -13.03 -30.82 -11.92
N THR A 24 -12.62 -31.31 -10.75
CA THR A 24 -11.25 -31.83 -10.58
C THR A 24 -11.22 -32.94 -9.52
N PRO A 25 -10.83 -34.19 -9.85
CA PRO A 25 -10.74 -35.28 -8.86
C PRO A 25 -9.59 -35.09 -7.83
N ASN A 26 -8.78 -34.04 -7.97
CA ASN A 26 -7.66 -33.75 -7.10
C ASN A 26 -7.73 -32.30 -6.62
N GLU A 27 -7.83 -32.12 -5.31
CA GLU A 27 -7.91 -30.84 -4.60
C GLU A 27 -6.75 -29.90 -4.97
N SER A 28 -5.54 -30.44 -5.08
CA SER A 28 -4.34 -29.67 -5.46
C SER A 28 -4.42 -29.08 -6.88
N ILE A 29 -5.13 -29.75 -7.81
CA ILE A 29 -5.34 -29.24 -9.17
C ILE A 29 -6.36 -28.11 -9.15
N GLY A 30 -7.41 -28.23 -8.32
CA GLY A 30 -8.38 -27.16 -8.10
C GLY A 30 -7.74 -25.90 -7.53
N GLU A 31 -6.92 -26.03 -6.48
CA GLU A 31 -6.16 -24.93 -5.88
C GLU A 31 -5.17 -24.30 -6.87
N TYR A 32 -4.50 -25.12 -7.69
CA TYR A 32 -3.62 -24.64 -8.74
C TYR A 32 -4.38 -23.82 -9.80
N ILE A 33 -5.54 -24.27 -10.26
CA ILE A 33 -6.35 -23.54 -11.24
C ILE A 33 -6.88 -22.21 -10.66
N LEU A 34 -7.31 -22.22 -9.40
CA LEU A 34 -7.77 -21.03 -8.69
C LEU A 34 -6.65 -20.00 -8.51
N SER A 35 -5.50 -20.45 -8.01
CA SER A 35 -4.31 -19.60 -7.84
C SER A 35 -3.82 -19.08 -9.18
N ASN A 36 -3.69 -19.92 -10.21
CA ASN A 36 -3.26 -19.53 -11.54
C ASN A 36 -4.22 -18.49 -12.16
N ASN A 37 -5.53 -18.64 -12.00
CA ASN A 37 -6.51 -17.62 -12.41
C ASN A 37 -6.31 -16.30 -11.66
N LYS A 38 -6.11 -16.36 -10.34
CA LYS A 38 -5.86 -15.17 -9.50
C LYS A 38 -4.59 -14.42 -9.94
N TYR A 39 -3.52 -15.12 -10.31
CA TYR A 39 -2.26 -14.50 -10.74
C TYR A 39 -2.26 -14.08 -12.22
N SER A 40 -2.94 -14.82 -13.10
CA SER A 40 -3.09 -14.47 -14.53
C SER A 40 -3.85 -13.16 -14.71
N LYS A 41 -4.91 -12.92 -13.92
CA LYS A 41 -5.64 -11.64 -13.91
C LYS A 41 -4.74 -10.48 -13.43
N ARG A 42 -3.91 -10.70 -12.40
CA ARG A 42 -2.95 -9.71 -11.91
C ARG A 42 -1.90 -9.33 -12.96
N LYS A 43 -1.45 -10.28 -13.79
CA LYS A 43 -0.52 -10.01 -14.89
C LYS A 43 -1.09 -9.03 -15.93
N LYS A 44 -2.40 -9.04 -16.17
CA LYS A 44 -3.07 -8.07 -17.07
C LYS A 44 -3.14 -6.67 -16.46
N VAL A 45 -3.40 -6.57 -15.16
CA VAL A 45 -3.35 -5.29 -14.42
C VAL A 45 -1.93 -4.70 -14.39
N LEU A 46 -0.90 -5.53 -14.28
CA LEU A 46 0.49 -5.09 -14.34
C LEU A 46 0.87 -4.42 -15.67
N GLN A 47 0.23 -4.80 -16.79
CA GLN A 47 0.46 -4.15 -18.09
C GLN A 47 -0.18 -2.75 -18.15
N ILE A 48 -1.32 -2.56 -17.47
CA ILE A 48 -2.00 -1.26 -17.30
C ILE A 48 -1.14 -0.36 -16.40
N LEU A 49 -0.51 -0.93 -15.37
CA LEU A 49 0.40 -0.24 -14.45
C LEU A 49 1.73 0.24 -15.06
N ASN A 50 2.09 -0.25 -16.27
CA ASN A 50 3.24 0.24 -17.01
C ASN A 50 2.99 1.60 -17.69
N LYS A 51 1.73 2.06 -17.73
CA LYS A 51 1.38 3.41 -18.16
C LYS A 51 1.35 4.30 -16.92
N THR A 52 2.25 5.27 -16.86
CA THR A 52 2.48 6.16 -15.71
C THR A 52 1.20 6.80 -15.16
N GLU A 53 0.31 7.26 -16.03
CA GLU A 53 -0.95 7.92 -15.64
C GLU A 53 -1.97 6.96 -15.00
N GLN A 54 -2.08 5.73 -15.50
CA GLN A 54 -2.98 4.72 -14.93
C GLN A 54 -2.45 4.18 -13.60
N ARG A 55 -1.13 4.14 -13.43
CA ARG A 55 -0.48 3.82 -12.16
C ARG A 55 -0.77 4.88 -11.10
N GLU A 56 -0.64 6.15 -11.45
CA GLU A 56 -0.92 7.26 -10.53
C GLU A 56 -2.36 7.23 -10.04
N LEU A 57 -3.32 7.09 -10.96
CA LEU A 57 -4.75 6.99 -10.60
C LEU A 57 -5.03 5.82 -9.66
N LEU A 58 -4.43 4.65 -9.91
CA LEU A 58 -4.57 3.51 -9.02
C LEU A 58 -3.98 3.79 -7.64
N THR A 59 -2.78 4.38 -7.57
CA THR A 59 -2.15 4.71 -6.29
C THR A 59 -2.93 5.75 -5.49
N LEU A 60 -3.52 6.74 -6.17
CA LEU A 60 -4.39 7.73 -5.53
C LEU A 60 -5.64 7.06 -4.97
N ASN A 61 -6.27 6.15 -5.72
CA ASN A 61 -7.41 5.39 -5.19
C ASN A 61 -7.03 4.58 -3.94
N MET A 62 -5.90 3.85 -3.98
CA MET A 62 -5.39 3.14 -2.80
C MET A 62 -5.14 4.07 -1.61
N LEU A 63 -4.57 5.26 -1.86
CA LEU A 63 -4.34 6.27 -0.82
C LEU A 63 -5.67 6.76 -0.22
N THR A 64 -6.67 7.06 -1.05
CA THR A 64 -7.98 7.51 -0.54
C THR A 64 -8.69 6.46 0.31
N ASN A 65 -8.49 5.16 0.02
CA ASN A 65 -9.05 4.10 0.83
C ASN A 65 -8.30 3.98 2.17
N PHE A 66 -6.98 4.09 2.13
CA PHE A 66 -6.16 4.11 3.34
C PHE A 66 -6.52 5.30 4.26
N GLU A 67 -6.72 6.50 3.71
CA GLU A 67 -7.12 7.68 4.48
C GLU A 67 -8.48 7.48 5.18
N LYS A 68 -9.44 6.85 4.49
CA LYS A 68 -10.75 6.52 5.10
C LYS A 68 -10.59 5.54 6.25
N GLU A 69 -9.85 4.44 6.05
CA GLU A 69 -9.59 3.44 7.09
C GLU A 69 -8.88 4.08 8.30
N LEU A 70 -7.88 4.92 8.07
CA LEU A 70 -7.15 5.63 9.11
C LEU A 70 -8.06 6.58 9.91
N SER A 71 -8.92 7.34 9.23
CA SER A 71 -9.89 8.22 9.87
C SER A 71 -10.90 7.44 10.73
N GLU A 72 -11.36 6.27 10.27
CA GLU A 72 -12.26 5.43 11.07
C GLU A 72 -11.57 4.90 12.33
N ILE A 73 -10.31 4.49 12.21
CA ILE A 73 -9.50 4.01 13.35
C ILE A 73 -9.31 5.13 14.36
N GLN A 74 -8.94 6.33 13.90
CA GLN A 74 -8.77 7.50 14.77
C GLN A 74 -10.07 7.90 15.47
N GLN A 75 -11.21 7.90 14.77
CA GLN A 75 -12.51 8.20 15.39
C GLN A 75 -12.87 7.18 16.47
N LYS A 76 -12.66 5.88 16.20
CA LYS A 76 -12.88 4.80 17.18
C LYS A 76 -11.97 4.98 18.40
N ALA A 77 -10.72 5.36 18.20
CA ALA A 77 -9.78 5.62 19.27
C ALA A 77 -10.18 6.84 20.13
N LEU A 78 -10.61 7.93 19.50
CA LEU A 78 -11.06 9.16 20.18
C LEU A 78 -12.30 8.90 21.05
N LEU A 79 -13.21 8.03 20.59
CA LEU A 79 -14.36 7.57 21.39
C LEU A 79 -13.92 6.72 22.60
N ARG A 80 -12.89 5.87 22.44
CA ARG A 80 -12.31 5.10 23.56
C ARG A 80 -11.61 6.00 24.56
N GLU A 81 -10.90 7.03 24.09
CA GLU A 81 -10.18 7.99 24.92
C GLU A 81 -11.12 8.85 25.77
N LYS A 82 -12.26 9.30 25.22
CA LYS A 82 -13.31 10.01 25.98
C LYS A 82 -13.95 9.18 27.10
N GLN A 83 -13.82 7.86 27.05
CA GLN A 83 -14.35 6.92 28.04
C GLN A 83 -13.29 6.46 29.06
N ARG A 84 -12.09 7.06 29.02
CA ARG A 84 -10.90 6.55 29.70
C ARG A 84 -10.60 7.31 31.00
N ASN A 85 -10.34 6.56 32.07
CA ASN A 85 -9.63 7.07 33.25
C ASN A 85 -8.13 7.15 32.91
N GLU A 86 -7.47 8.23 33.31
CA GLU A 86 -6.10 8.62 32.91
C GLU A 86 -5.01 7.60 33.28
N ASP A 87 -5.29 6.61 34.13
CA ASP A 87 -4.29 5.70 34.73
C ASP A 87 -4.14 4.32 34.06
N ILE A 88 -4.82 4.03 32.94
CA ILE A 88 -4.75 2.70 32.31
C ILE A 88 -3.79 2.76 31.12
N GLU A 89 -2.69 2.03 31.09
CA GLU A 89 -1.88 1.88 29.86
C GLU A 89 -2.73 1.28 28.73
N LEU A 90 -2.63 1.82 27.51
CA LEU A 90 -3.31 1.22 26.35
C LEU A 90 -2.66 -0.14 26.08
N ASP A 91 -3.45 -1.21 26.14
CA ASP A 91 -3.03 -2.50 25.65
C ASP A 91 -2.85 -2.40 24.12
N LEU A 92 -1.59 -2.32 23.70
CA LEU A 92 -1.17 -2.05 22.32
C LEU A 92 -1.26 -3.27 21.41
N GLU A 93 -1.78 -4.39 21.91
CA GLU A 93 -1.75 -5.70 21.24
C GLU A 93 -2.76 -5.87 20.10
N THR A 94 -3.33 -4.78 19.58
CA THR A 94 -4.13 -4.85 18.35
C THR A 94 -3.25 -4.57 17.13
N GLU A 95 -3.38 -5.38 16.08
CA GLU A 95 -2.59 -5.31 14.83
C GLU A 95 -2.57 -3.90 14.19
N THR A 96 -3.59 -3.10 14.45
CA THR A 96 -3.76 -1.73 13.93
C THR A 96 -3.52 -0.62 14.96
N GLY A 97 -3.09 -0.96 16.18
CA GLY A 97 -2.87 0.02 17.26
C GLY A 97 -1.88 1.13 16.86
N TRP A 98 -0.85 0.78 16.10
CA TRP A 98 0.15 1.72 15.57
C TRP A 98 -0.44 2.81 14.67
N MET A 99 -1.56 2.56 13.97
CA MET A 99 -2.19 3.54 13.07
C MET A 99 -2.79 4.73 13.82
N ASN A 100 -3.06 4.57 15.12
CA ASN A 100 -3.57 5.65 15.97
C ASN A 100 -2.46 6.39 16.73
N HIS A 101 -1.23 5.87 16.75
CA HIS A 101 -0.15 6.49 17.53
C HIS A 101 0.42 7.72 16.85
N PHE A 102 0.70 8.74 17.66
CA PHE A 102 1.48 9.89 17.25
C PHE A 102 2.95 9.69 17.63
N LEU A 103 3.86 9.94 16.69
CA LEU A 103 5.29 9.87 16.95
C LEU A 103 5.71 11.09 17.77
N SER A 104 6.03 10.87 19.05
CA SER A 104 6.52 11.91 19.97
C SER A 104 7.94 11.59 20.41
N PHE A 105 8.79 12.61 20.49
CA PHE A 105 10.16 12.49 20.99
C PHE A 105 10.32 13.41 22.21
N GLU A 106 10.84 12.88 23.31
CA GLU A 106 11.00 13.63 24.56
C GLU A 106 12.03 14.77 24.47
N LYS A 107 13.04 14.64 23.58
CA LYS A 107 14.10 15.65 23.33
C LYS A 107 14.54 15.62 21.88
N GLN A 108 15.04 16.76 21.38
CA GLN A 108 15.84 16.81 20.15
C GLN A 108 17.13 16.00 20.37
N SER A 109 17.05 14.69 20.11
CA SER A 109 18.25 13.86 20.05
C SER A 109 19.12 14.36 18.89
N PRO A 110 20.44 14.54 19.08
CA PRO A 110 21.35 14.87 17.99
C PRO A 110 21.24 13.89 16.81
N TYR A 111 20.85 12.65 17.08
CA TYR A 111 20.61 11.62 16.06
C TYR A 111 19.35 11.88 15.22
N ILE A 112 18.34 12.54 15.80
CA ILE A 112 17.11 12.91 15.08
C ILE A 112 17.35 14.19 14.26
N SER A 113 18.11 15.17 14.78
CA SER A 113 18.50 16.35 14.00
C SER A 113 19.47 16.03 12.86
N ASN A 114 20.28 14.98 13.05
CA ASN A 114 21.22 14.48 12.04
C ASN A 114 20.64 13.33 11.22
N ALA A 115 19.36 12.96 11.42
CA ALA A 115 18.69 12.01 10.55
C ALA A 115 18.51 12.69 9.19
N ILE A 116 19.36 12.31 8.24
CA ILE A 116 19.35 12.84 6.89
C ILE A 116 18.11 12.27 6.20
N ASP A 117 17.17 13.14 5.85
CA ASP A 117 16.05 12.79 4.97
C ASP A 117 16.62 12.25 3.65
N ALA A 118 16.03 11.18 3.13
CA ALA A 118 16.44 10.55 1.88
C ALA A 118 16.47 11.53 0.69
N ASN A 119 15.73 12.63 0.78
CA ASN A 119 15.71 13.70 -0.22
C ASN A 119 16.81 14.77 -0.05
N VAL A 120 17.57 14.75 1.03
CA VAL A 120 18.67 15.72 1.23
C VAL A 120 19.91 15.23 0.49
N GLU A 121 20.38 16.02 -0.47
CA GLU A 121 21.62 15.71 -1.19
C GLU A 121 22.82 16.02 -0.29
N THR A 122 23.49 14.98 0.20
CA THR A 122 24.70 15.09 1.02
C THR A 122 25.95 14.77 0.22
N VAL A 123 27.09 15.31 0.69
CA VAL A 123 28.41 15.15 0.05
C VAL A 123 28.82 13.67 -0.06
N ASP A 124 28.40 12.85 0.91
CA ASP A 124 28.68 11.40 0.96
C ASP A 124 27.51 10.54 0.48
N ARG A 125 26.53 11.13 -0.26
CA ARG A 125 25.37 10.40 -0.78
C ARG A 125 25.78 9.28 -1.74
N TYR A 126 26.87 9.48 -2.45
CA TYR A 126 27.38 8.56 -3.45
C TYR A 126 28.85 8.25 -3.14
N ASP A 127 29.20 6.96 -3.19
CA ASP A 127 30.59 6.56 -3.18
C ASP A 127 31.32 7.15 -4.41
N ILE A 128 32.63 7.33 -4.33
CA ILE A 128 33.45 7.85 -5.44
C ILE A 128 33.37 6.97 -6.69
N THR A 129 32.98 5.70 -6.54
CA THR A 129 32.78 4.75 -7.64
C THR A 129 31.32 4.64 -8.10
N ASP A 130 30.37 5.27 -7.42
CA ASP A 130 28.94 5.20 -7.80
C ASP A 130 28.74 6.00 -9.10
N PRO A 131 28.16 5.40 -10.16
CA PRO A 131 27.92 6.09 -11.43
C PRO A 131 26.88 7.22 -11.32
N ARG A 132 26.10 7.27 -10.25
CA ARG A 132 25.16 8.38 -9.96
C ARG A 132 25.85 9.56 -9.27
N ASN A 133 27.12 9.40 -8.87
CA ASN A 133 27.90 10.49 -8.31
C ASN A 133 28.04 11.58 -9.40
N PRO A 134 27.64 12.84 -9.12
CA PRO A 134 27.78 13.94 -10.08
C PRO A 134 29.19 14.10 -10.64
N ILE A 135 30.22 13.72 -9.87
CA ILE A 135 31.62 13.76 -10.32
C ILE A 135 31.92 12.78 -11.46
N ASN A 136 31.16 11.69 -11.54
CA ASN A 136 31.35 10.61 -12.51
C ASN A 136 30.51 10.79 -13.78
N ILE A 137 29.60 11.77 -13.80
CA ILE A 137 28.79 12.08 -14.98
C ILE A 137 29.69 12.81 -15.98
N ARG A 138 29.98 12.15 -17.10
CA ARG A 138 30.78 12.71 -18.19
C ARG A 138 29.96 13.79 -18.91
N LYS A 139 30.53 14.99 -19.08
CA LYS A 139 29.96 16.07 -19.89
C LYS A 139 30.03 15.77 -21.37
#